data_AF-A0A843EV08-F1
#
_entry.id   AF-A0A843EV08-F1
#
_cell.length_a   1.000
_cell.length_b   1.000
_cell.length_c   1.000
_cell.angle_alpha   90.00
_cell.angle_beta   90.00
_cell.angle_gamma   90.00
#
_symmetry.space_group_name_H-M   'P 1'
#
loop_
_entity.id
_entity.type
_entity.pdbx_description
1 polymer ?
#
loop_
_entity_poly.entity_id
_entity_poly.type
_entity_poly.pdbx_seq_one_letter_code
_entity_poly.pdbx_strand_id
1 'polypeptide(L)'
;EEIRKCINEEVGAFDKIPLKKGATTGHYRLNSVTIFWHDVYARRMNVESVISVIKRRFNGVNFSRSTPLQNKETKLKDVLYNIYRAIQIF
;
A
#
# COMPACT_ATOMS: atom_id res chain seq x y z
N GLU A 1 18.84 7.89 -2.93
CA GLU A 1 18.32 8.75 -4.01
C GLU A 1 18.13 8.02 -5.35
N GLU A 2 19.16 7.44 -5.96
CA GLU A 2 19.11 6.81 -7.31
C GLU A 2 17.95 5.82 -7.54
N ILE A 3 17.78 4.83 -6.65
CA ILE A 3 16.70 3.84 -6.74
C ILE A 3 15.31 4.50 -6.65
N ARG A 4 15.20 5.58 -5.88
CA ARG A 4 13.94 6.31 -5.66
C ARG A 4 13.57 7.14 -6.89
N LYS A 5 14.56 7.63 -7.62
CA LYS A 5 14.36 8.35 -8.88
C LYS A 5 13.86 7.40 -9.97
N CYS A 6 14.49 6.23 -10.12
CA CYS A 6 14.06 5.16 -11.02
C CYS A 6 12.61 4.71 -10.74
N ILE A 7 12.22 4.49 -9.49
CA ILE A 7 10.84 4.08 -9.14
C ILE A 7 9.79 5.17 -9.47
N ASN A 8 10.11 6.44 -9.23
CA ASN A 8 9.17 7.55 -9.48
C ASN A 8 9.09 7.92 -10.97
N GLU A 9 10.22 7.92 -11.69
CA GLU A 9 10.29 8.36 -13.09
C GLU A 9 9.94 7.25 -14.09
N GLU A 10 10.35 6.00 -13.87
CA GLU A 10 10.13 4.90 -14.84
C GLU A 10 8.82 4.14 -14.61
N VAL A 11 8.33 4.06 -13.37
CA VAL A 11 7.14 3.26 -13.02
C VAL A 11 5.90 4.13 -12.80
N GLY A 12 6.06 5.46 -12.73
CA GLY A 12 4.98 6.39 -12.39
C GLY A 12 4.40 6.15 -10.99
N ALA A 13 5.15 5.45 -10.12
CA ALA A 13 4.67 5.02 -8.82
C ALA A 13 4.76 6.19 -7.84
N PHE A 14 3.61 6.64 -7.36
CA PHE A 14 3.50 7.78 -6.44
C PHE A 14 3.97 7.38 -5.03
N ASP A 15 5.23 7.69 -4.70
CA ASP A 15 5.94 7.21 -3.50
C ASP A 15 5.50 7.91 -2.18
N LYS A 16 4.42 8.72 -2.22
CA LYS A 16 3.97 9.50 -1.06
C LYS A 16 2.84 8.79 -0.29
N ILE A 17 3.13 8.41 0.95
CA ILE A 17 2.16 7.79 1.86
C ILE A 17 1.21 8.87 2.43
N PRO A 18 -0.11 8.66 2.42
CA PRO A 18 -1.08 9.65 2.90
C PRO A 18 -1.00 9.90 4.42
N LEU A 19 -1.22 11.17 4.78
CA LEU A 19 -1.11 11.81 6.09
C LEU A 19 -2.12 11.32 7.14
N LYS A 20 -1.78 11.01 8.40
CA LYS A 20 -2.81 10.64 9.42
C LYS A 20 -3.45 11.91 10.01
N LYS A 21 -4.77 11.92 10.31
CA LYS A 21 -5.43 13.04 11.00
C LYS A 21 -4.71 13.34 12.33
N GLY A 22 -4.24 14.58 12.50
CA GLY A 22 -3.46 15.02 13.67
C GLY A 22 -1.94 14.76 13.61
N ALA A 23 -1.37 14.46 12.44
CA ALA A 23 0.08 14.34 12.33
C ALA A 23 0.77 15.70 12.47
N THR A 24 1.68 15.81 13.42
CA THR A 24 2.47 17.03 13.70
C THR A 24 3.93 16.91 13.26
N THR A 25 4.38 15.72 12.84
CA THR A 25 5.78 15.43 12.51
C THR A 25 5.95 14.61 11.23
N GLY A 26 7.08 14.84 10.55
CA GLY A 26 7.53 14.13 9.35
C GLY A 26 7.32 14.92 8.06
N HIS A 27 8.42 15.40 7.45
CA HIS A 27 8.41 16.26 6.25
C HIS A 27 7.51 15.75 5.10
N TYR A 28 7.65 14.48 4.73
CA TYR A 28 6.84 13.85 3.68
C TYR A 28 5.38 13.62 4.07
N ARG A 29 5.14 13.42 5.38
CA ARG A 29 3.82 13.32 6.01
C ARG A 29 3.26 14.69 6.40
N LEU A 30 3.80 15.82 5.98
CA LEU A 30 3.12 17.11 6.13
C LEU A 30 2.72 17.65 4.76
N ASN A 31 3.49 17.26 3.73
CA ASN A 31 3.27 17.63 2.33
C ASN A 31 2.33 16.70 1.55
N SER A 32 1.65 15.73 2.18
CA SER A 32 0.85 14.73 1.43
C SER A 32 -0.59 15.20 1.14
N VAL A 33 -1.19 16.03 1.98
CA VAL A 33 -2.57 16.54 1.79
C VAL A 33 -2.65 17.49 0.60
N THR A 34 -1.59 18.26 0.34
CA THR A 34 -1.50 19.18 -0.80
C THR A 34 -1.28 18.47 -2.14
N ILE A 35 -0.95 17.18 -2.13
CA ILE A 35 -0.51 16.44 -3.33
C ILE A 35 -1.56 15.41 -3.79
N PHE A 36 -2.35 14.87 -2.88
CA PHE A 36 -3.41 13.92 -3.23
C PHE A 36 -4.76 14.63 -3.38
N TRP A 37 -5.50 14.26 -4.42
CA TRP A 37 -6.89 14.69 -4.60
C TRP A 37 -7.71 14.17 -3.42
N HIS A 38 -8.48 15.06 -2.78
CA HIS A 38 -9.20 14.78 -1.54
C HIS A 38 -10.03 13.48 -1.61
N ASP A 39 -10.67 13.22 -2.75
CA ASP A 39 -11.52 12.04 -2.95
C ASP A 39 -10.71 10.73 -3.02
N VAL A 40 -9.52 10.76 -3.61
CA VAL A 40 -8.60 9.61 -3.63
C VAL A 40 -8.07 9.37 -2.21
N TYR A 41 -7.73 10.44 -1.51
CA TYR A 41 -7.27 10.38 -0.12
C TYR A 41 -8.36 9.84 0.82
N ALA A 42 -9.63 10.22 0.64
CA ALA A 42 -10.74 9.70 1.45
C ALA A 42 -10.92 8.17 1.31
N ARG A 43 -10.64 7.62 0.12
CA ARG A 43 -10.76 6.18 -0.16
C ARG A 43 -9.62 5.33 0.41
N ARG A 44 -8.55 5.94 0.94
CA ARG A 44 -7.41 5.20 1.54
C ARG A 44 -7.84 4.25 2.65
N MET A 45 -8.86 4.64 3.43
CA MET A 45 -9.32 3.85 4.58
C MET A 45 -9.84 2.50 4.11
N ASN A 46 -10.48 2.46 2.95
CA ASN A 46 -10.98 1.22 2.34
C ASN A 46 -9.80 0.32 1.94
N VAL A 47 -8.77 0.88 1.31
CA VAL A 47 -7.58 0.13 0.89
C VAL A 47 -6.78 -0.39 2.10
N GLU A 48 -6.51 0.48 3.08
CA GLU A 48 -5.82 0.10 4.33
C GLU A 48 -6.59 -0.97 5.11
N SER A 49 -7.92 -0.88 5.13
CA SER A 49 -8.79 -1.88 5.75
C SER A 49 -8.69 -3.23 5.05
N VAL A 50 -8.75 -3.26 3.72
CA VAL A 50 -8.56 -4.49 2.93
C VAL A 50 -7.18 -5.11 3.18
N ILE A 51 -6.12 -4.31 3.14
CA ILE A 51 -4.75 -4.78 3.43
C ILE A 51 -4.67 -5.33 4.87
N SER A 52 -5.31 -4.70 5.84
CA SER A 52 -5.36 -5.18 7.23
C SER A 52 -6.05 -6.55 7.34
N VAL A 53 -7.14 -6.75 6.60
CA VAL A 53 -7.83 -8.06 6.53
C VAL A 53 -6.93 -9.13 5.91
N ILE A 54 -6.27 -8.82 4.79
CA ILE A 54 -5.32 -9.73 4.12
C ILE A 54 -4.21 -10.15 5.07
N LYS A 55 -3.59 -9.21 5.79
CA LYS A 55 -2.53 -9.49 6.77
C LYS A 55 -3.00 -10.39 7.91
N ARG A 56 -4.23 -10.21 8.39
CA ARG A 56 -4.80 -11.09 9.43
C ARG A 56 -5.08 -12.51 8.93
N ARG A 57 -5.48 -12.65 7.66
CA ARG A 57 -5.81 -13.95 7.06
C ARG A 57 -4.59 -14.74 6.61
N PHE A 58 -3.62 -14.08 5.97
CA PHE A 58 -2.47 -14.71 5.31
C PHE A 58 -1.13 -14.39 5.96
N ASN A 59 -1.16 -13.89 7.20
CA ASN A 59 0.00 -13.38 7.95
C ASN A 59 0.63 -12.12 7.32
N GLY A 60 0.92 -11.14 8.17
CA GLY A 60 1.48 -9.85 7.75
C GLY A 60 2.97 -9.88 7.45
N VAL A 61 3.67 -10.96 7.80
CA VAL A 61 5.10 -11.12 7.58
C VAL A 61 5.36 -11.65 6.17
N ASN A 62 6.30 -11.02 5.48
CA ASN A 62 6.89 -11.54 4.25
C ASN A 62 8.24 -12.19 4.63
N PHE A 63 8.48 -13.41 4.15
CA PHE A 63 9.63 -14.21 4.56
C PHE A 63 10.84 -13.98 3.63
N SER A 64 10.58 -13.55 2.41
CA SER A 64 11.61 -13.18 1.46
C SER A 64 12.55 -12.11 2.01
N ARG A 65 13.85 -12.27 1.74
CA ARG A 65 14.90 -11.34 2.17
C ARG A 65 15.10 -10.17 1.21
N SER A 66 14.70 -10.31 -0.05
CA SER A 66 14.84 -9.26 -1.05
C SER A 66 13.53 -8.52 -1.27
N THR A 67 13.58 -7.19 -1.37
CA THR A 67 12.43 -6.33 -1.61
C THR A 67 11.63 -6.74 -2.85
N PRO A 68 12.24 -7.11 -4.00
CA PRO A 68 11.48 -7.56 -5.17
C PRO A 68 10.68 -8.84 -4.90
N LEU A 69 11.22 -9.77 -4.11
CA LEU A 69 10.51 -11.00 -3.75
C LEU A 69 9.42 -10.73 -2.70
N GLN A 70 9.67 -9.85 -1.72
CA GLN A 70 8.63 -9.41 -0.77
C GLN A 70 7.44 -8.75 -1.48
N ASN A 71 7.71 -7.97 -2.53
CA ASN A 71 6.66 -7.39 -3.37
C ASN A 71 5.85 -8.46 -4.11
N LYS A 72 6.51 -9.50 -4.64
CA LYS A 72 5.84 -10.63 -5.28
C LYS A 72 5.01 -11.45 -4.28
N GLU A 73 5.51 -11.68 -3.06
CA GLU A 73 4.76 -12.35 -1.98
C GLU A 73 3.49 -11.57 -1.62
N THR A 74 3.58 -10.24 -1.53
CA THR A 74 2.43 -9.38 -1.23
C THR A 74 1.39 -9.46 -2.35
N LYS A 75 1.81 -9.33 -3.62
CA LYS A 75 0.91 -9.46 -4.77
C LYS A 75 0.21 -10.83 -4.82
N LEU A 76 0.94 -11.90 -4.48
CA LEU A 76 0.36 -13.24 -4.40
C LEU A 76 -0.75 -13.30 -3.33
N LYS A 77 -0.52 -12.74 -2.14
CA LYS A 77 -1.54 -12.67 -1.07
C LYS A 77 -2.78 -11.89 -1.52
N ASP A 78 -2.62 -10.83 -2.30
CA ASP A 78 -3.74 -10.06 -2.86
C ASP A 78 -4.59 -10.92 -3.82
N VAL A 79 -3.94 -11.65 -4.74
CA VAL A 79 -4.63 -12.57 -5.67
C VAL A 79 -5.37 -13.67 -4.91
N LEU A 80 -4.72 -14.30 -3.93
CA LEU A 80 -5.32 -15.33 -3.09
C LEU A 80 -6.53 -14.80 -2.30
N TYR A 81 -6.46 -13.56 -1.80
CA TYR A 81 -7.59 -12.93 -1.14
C TYR A 81 -8.78 -12.72 -2.08
N ASN A 82 -8.52 -12.29 -3.32
CA ASN A 82 -9.59 -12.14 -4.31
C ASN A 82 -10.27 -13.47 -4.63
N ILE A 83 -9.50 -14.55 -4.79
CA ILE A 83 -10.04 -15.91 -4.99
C ILE A 83 -10.85 -16.35 -3.76
N TYR A 84 -10.31 -16.18 -2.55
CA TYR A 84 -11.01 -16.49 -1.31
C TYR A 84 -12.36 -15.76 -1.20
N ARG A 85 -12.38 -14.46 -1.52
CA ARG A 85 -13.61 -13.66 -1.52
C ARG A 85 -14.58 -14.11 -2.60
N ALA A 86 -14.11 -14.44 -3.79
CA ALA A 86 -14.96 -14.94 -4.87
C ALA A 86 -15.67 -16.24 -4.45
N ILE A 87 -14.96 -17.17 -3.81
CA ILE A 87 -15.53 -18.43 -3.33
C ILE A 87 -16.58 -18.20 -2.23
N GLN A 88 -16.39 -17.24 -1.32
CA GLN A 88 -17.34 -16.96 -0.24
C GLN A 88 -18.60 -16.19 -0.66
N ILE A 89 -18.58 -15.57 -1.83
CA ILE A 89 -19.75 -14.83 -2.37
C ILE A 89 -20.72 -15.78 -3.07
N PHE A 90 -20.23 -16.95 -3.52
CA PHE A 90 -21.06 -18.08 -3.94
C PHE A 90 -21.54 -18.88 -2.72
#